data_AF-A0A6M1YW72-F1
#
_entry.id   AF-A0A6M1YW72-F1
#
_cell.length_a   1.000
_cell.length_b   1.000
_cell.length_c   1.000
_cell.angle_alpha   90.00
_cell.angle_beta   90.00
_cell.angle_gamma   90.00
#
_symmetry.space_group_name_H-M   'P 1'
#
loop_
_entity.id
_entity.type
_entity.pdbx_description
1 polymer ?
#
loop_
_entity_poly.entity_id
_entity_poly.type
_entity_poly.pdbx_seq_one_letter_code
_entity_poly.pdbx_strand_id
1 'polypeptide(L)'
;YNLNERMWKNDSKKFSTGTQYENATKEKIRNILKTAILTGHDAIVLSAFGCGAFRNNPEAVSRLFHEVLSERVDTTGAPGKMDVGPLKRQNYKDVIKVVFAIKGGGSNLTEFQKRFV
;
A
#
# COMPACT_ATOMS: atom_id res chain seq x y z
N TYR A 1 -18.89 16.08 14.40
CA TYR A 1 -18.30 16.15 13.05
C TYR A 1 -19.28 15.58 12.03
N ASN A 2 -20.17 16.42 11.50
CA ASN A 2 -21.07 16.04 10.39
C ASN A 2 -20.50 16.64 9.11
N LEU A 3 -19.70 15.85 8.39
CA LEU A 3 -19.24 16.22 7.05
C LEU A 3 -20.34 15.84 6.06
N ASN A 4 -20.99 16.85 5.49
CA ASN A 4 -22.03 16.70 4.46
C ASN A 4 -21.52 15.83 3.29
N GLU A 5 -22.29 14.82 2.88
CA GLU A 5 -21.99 13.93 1.75
C GLU A 5 -21.70 14.68 0.43
N ARG A 6 -22.24 15.90 0.26
CA ARG A 6 -21.92 16.77 -0.88
C ARG A 6 -20.46 17.23 -0.88
N MET A 7 -19.83 17.42 0.29
CA MET A 7 -18.40 17.72 0.36
C MET A 7 -17.57 16.51 -0.05
N TRP A 8 -17.99 15.29 0.31
CA TRP A 8 -17.30 14.05 -0.12
C TRP A 8 -17.24 13.95 -1.64
N LYS A 9 -18.36 14.22 -2.34
CA LYS A 9 -18.42 14.17 -3.81
C LYS A 9 -17.66 15.31 -4.51
N ASN A 10 -17.48 16.45 -3.85
CA ASN A 10 -16.76 17.60 -4.42
C ASN A 10 -15.25 17.54 -4.19
N ASP A 11 -14.79 16.98 -3.06
CA ASP A 11 -13.35 16.81 -2.77
C ASP A 11 -12.77 15.50 -3.31
N SER A 12 -13.59 14.49 -3.64
CA SER A 12 -13.13 13.28 -4.34
C SER A 12 -12.50 13.58 -5.72
N LYS A 13 -12.75 14.77 -6.28
CA LYS A 13 -12.09 15.28 -7.49
C LYS A 13 -10.71 15.89 -7.25
N LYS A 14 -10.26 16.00 -6.00
CA LYS A 14 -9.00 16.67 -5.63
C LYS A 14 -7.96 15.70 -5.06
N PHE A 15 -7.95 14.45 -5.52
CA PHE A 15 -6.69 13.72 -5.52
C PHE A 15 -5.75 14.52 -6.42
N SER A 16 -4.62 14.99 -5.91
CA SER A 16 -3.59 15.53 -6.79
C SER A 16 -3.05 14.36 -7.60
N THR A 17 -3.66 14.09 -8.75
CA THR A 17 -3.21 13.14 -9.79
C THR A 17 -1.90 13.61 -10.44
N GLY A 18 -1.10 14.39 -9.72
CA GLY A 18 0.23 14.79 -10.13
C GLY A 18 1.19 13.65 -9.88
N THR A 19 2.00 13.34 -10.90
CA THR A 19 3.05 12.32 -10.87
C THR A 19 3.92 12.37 -9.60
N GLN A 20 4.17 13.57 -9.06
CA GLN A 20 4.92 13.76 -7.82
C GLN A 20 4.25 13.12 -6.60
N TYR A 21 2.92 13.28 -6.45
CA TYR A 21 2.19 12.71 -5.31
C TYR A 21 2.16 11.19 -5.39
N GLU A 22 1.94 10.63 -6.58
CA GLU A 22 1.96 9.18 -6.78
C GLU A 22 3.34 8.61 -6.47
N ASN A 23 4.42 9.24 -6.96
CA ASN A 23 5.79 8.82 -6.67
C ASN A 23 6.09 8.89 -5.16
N ALA A 24 5.73 9.98 -4.49
CA ALA A 24 5.92 10.11 -3.05
C ALA A 24 5.10 9.06 -2.26
N THR A 25 3.91 8.71 -2.75
CA THR A 25 3.09 7.67 -2.14
C THR A 25 3.68 6.29 -2.35
N LYS A 26 4.22 5.98 -3.54
CA LYS A 26 4.95 4.74 -3.79
C LYS A 26 6.19 4.61 -2.91
N GLU A 27 6.96 5.69 -2.72
CA GLU A 27 8.10 5.69 -1.79
C GLU A 27 7.67 5.37 -0.36
N LYS A 28 6.55 5.94 0.11
CA LYS A 28 5.99 5.59 1.43
C LYS A 28 5.61 4.12 1.52
N ILE A 29 4.97 3.56 0.49
CA ILE A 29 4.59 2.14 0.44
C ILE A 29 5.85 1.26 0.47
N ARG A 30 6.87 1.57 -0.34
CA ARG A 30 8.16 0.85 -0.32
C ARG A 30 8.79 0.86 1.06
N ASN A 31 8.80 2.01 1.73
CA ASN A 31 9.36 2.14 3.07
C ASN A 31 8.59 1.29 4.10
N ILE A 32 7.26 1.31 4.07
CA ILE A 32 6.43 0.44 4.93
C ILE A 32 6.81 -1.03 4.74
N LEU A 33 6.88 -1.50 3.49
CA LEU A 33 7.18 -2.91 3.18
C LEU A 33 8.63 -3.27 3.52
N LYS A 34 9.61 -2.43 3.15
CA LYS A 34 11.03 -2.65 3.45
C LYS A 34 11.27 -2.70 4.95
N THR A 35 10.69 -1.78 5.73
CA THR A 35 10.82 -1.80 7.18
C THR A 35 10.33 -3.13 7.75
N ALA A 36 9.15 -3.60 7.35
CA ALA A 36 8.62 -4.88 7.83
C ALA A 36 9.53 -6.07 7.46
N ILE A 37 10.06 -6.09 6.23
CA ILE A 37 11.00 -7.13 5.78
C ILE A 37 12.30 -7.09 6.59
N LEU A 38 12.90 -5.91 6.73
CA LEU A 38 14.19 -5.74 7.41
C LEU A 38 14.11 -6.01 8.92
N THR A 39 12.94 -5.85 9.54
CA THR A 39 12.71 -6.23 10.93
C THR A 39 12.30 -7.70 11.10
N GLY A 40 12.24 -8.47 10.02
CA GLY A 40 11.97 -9.92 10.04
C GLY A 40 10.49 -10.29 10.16
N HIS A 41 9.57 -9.44 9.73
CA HIS A 41 8.14 -9.79 9.66
C HIS A 41 7.79 -10.48 8.33
N ASP A 42 7.08 -11.61 8.42
CA ASP A 42 6.59 -12.35 7.24
C ASP A 42 5.24 -11.83 6.73
N ALA A 43 4.52 -11.05 7.55
CA ALA A 43 3.23 -10.49 7.22
C ALA A 43 3.02 -9.11 7.84
N ILE A 44 2.20 -8.28 7.18
CA ILE A 44 1.77 -6.97 7.66
C ILE A 44 0.27 -6.78 7.44
N VAL A 45 -0.40 -6.21 8.44
CA VAL A 45 -1.81 -5.82 8.34
C VAL A 45 -1.89 -4.30 8.15
N LEU A 46 -2.51 -3.86 7.07
CA LEU A 46 -2.66 -2.46 6.68
C LEU A 46 -4.14 -2.07 6.57
N SER A 47 -4.42 -0.77 6.57
CA SER A 47 -5.74 -0.23 6.25
C SER A 47 -5.75 0.41 4.85
N ALA A 48 -6.88 0.99 4.44
CA ALA A 48 -6.97 1.80 3.22
C ALA A 48 -6.18 3.12 3.40
N PHE A 49 -4.87 3.06 3.14
CA PHE A 49 -3.90 4.09 3.52
C PHE A 49 -4.31 5.51 3.08
N GLY A 50 -4.58 6.38 4.05
CA GLY A 50 -4.98 7.77 3.80
C GLY A 50 -6.36 7.96 3.15
N CYS A 51 -7.16 6.90 2.94
CA CYS A 51 -8.47 6.98 2.27
C CYS A 51 -9.62 7.39 3.19
N GLY A 52 -9.32 7.73 4.46
CA GLY A 52 -10.27 8.24 5.45
C GLY A 52 -10.16 9.77 5.60
N ALA A 53 -9.64 10.22 6.73
CA ALA A 53 -9.51 11.65 7.05
C ALA A 53 -8.72 12.46 6.01
N PHE A 54 -7.70 11.84 5.38
CA PHE A 54 -6.87 12.50 4.36
C PHE A 54 -7.47 12.44 2.95
N ARG A 55 -8.62 11.75 2.78
CA ARG A 55 -9.43 11.76 1.55
C ARG A 55 -8.66 11.34 0.29
N ASN A 56 -7.70 10.44 0.40
CA ASN A 56 -7.07 9.84 -0.77
C ASN A 56 -8.10 9.02 -1.57
N ASN A 57 -7.96 9.02 -2.90
CA ASN A 57 -8.80 8.19 -3.76
C ASN A 57 -8.43 6.70 -3.54
N PRO A 58 -9.37 5.84 -3.08
CA PRO A 58 -9.10 4.43 -2.80
C PRO A 58 -8.67 3.63 -4.04
N GLU A 59 -9.18 3.97 -5.21
CA GLU A 59 -8.79 3.34 -6.48
C GLU A 59 -7.33 3.64 -6.80
N ALA A 60 -6.90 4.89 -6.63
CA ALA A 60 -5.52 5.29 -6.84
C ALA A 60 -4.59 4.63 -5.83
N VAL A 61 -4.92 4.69 -4.53
CA VAL A 61 -4.07 4.08 -3.48
C VAL A 61 -3.96 2.57 -3.66
N SER A 62 -5.06 1.86 -3.90
CA SER A 62 -5.04 0.41 -4.14
C SER A 62 -4.19 0.05 -5.36
N ARG A 63 -4.29 0.83 -6.45
CA ARG A 63 -3.43 0.67 -7.63
C ARG A 63 -1.94 0.87 -7.29
N LEU A 64 -1.59 1.93 -6.55
CA LEU A 64 -0.20 2.19 -6.17
C LEU A 64 0.39 1.09 -5.29
N PHE A 65 -0.40 0.52 -4.36
CA PHE A 65 0.02 -0.68 -3.62
C PHE A 65 0.26 -1.88 -4.54
N HIS A 66 -0.63 -2.13 -5.49
CA HIS A 66 -0.49 -3.24 -6.43
C HIS A 66 0.76 -3.10 -7.31
N GLU A 67 1.05 -1.89 -7.78
CA GLU A 67 2.25 -1.57 -8.55
C GLU A 67 3.51 -1.84 -7.71
N VAL A 68 3.60 -1.29 -6.50
CA VAL A 68 4.77 -1.48 -5.63
C VAL A 68 4.93 -2.95 -5.22
N LEU A 69 3.84 -3.67 -4.94
CA LEU A 69 3.90 -5.09 -4.60
C LEU A 69 4.48 -5.97 -5.72
N SER A 70 4.40 -5.50 -6.97
CA SER A 70 4.98 -6.15 -8.14
C SER A 70 6.42 -5.73 -8.43
N GLU A 71 6.96 -4.75 -7.71
CA GLU A 71 8.36 -4.33 -7.84
C GLU A 71 9.31 -5.26 -7.12
N ARG A 72 10.56 -5.28 -7.56
CA ARG A 72 11.62 -6.06 -6.93
C ARG A 72 12.19 -5.36 -5.71
N VAL A 73 12.44 -6.14 -4.66
CA VAL A 73 13.10 -5.71 -3.41
C VAL A 73 14.38 -6.51 -3.19
N ASP A 74 15.39 -5.81 -2.65
CA ASP A 74 16.58 -6.43 -2.08
C ASP A 74 16.33 -6.71 -0.61
N THR A 75 16.48 -7.97 -0.21
CA THR A 75 16.25 -8.44 1.16
C THR A 75 17.54 -8.77 1.90
N THR A 76 18.68 -8.37 1.37
CA THR A 76 19.99 -8.59 2.00
C THR A 76 20.00 -8.00 3.41
N GLY A 77 20.36 -8.82 4.40
CA GLY A 77 20.43 -8.42 5.80
C GLY A 77 19.13 -8.55 6.60
N ALA A 78 18.02 -9.02 6.00
CA ALA A 78 16.79 -9.31 6.74
C ALA A 78 16.95 -10.56 7.64
N PRO A 79 16.48 -10.54 8.91
CA PRO A 79 16.51 -11.70 9.82
C PRO A 79 15.79 -12.91 9.22
N GLY A 80 16.29 -14.12 9.47
CA GLY A 80 15.66 -15.35 8.97
C GLY A 80 15.87 -15.63 7.48
N LYS A 81 16.48 -14.71 6.72
CA LYS A 81 16.96 -14.93 5.35
C LYS A 81 18.49 -15.05 5.33
N MET A 82 18.99 -16.01 6.10
CA MET A 82 20.42 -16.33 6.16
C MET A 82 20.80 -17.22 4.97
N ASP A 83 20.73 -16.66 3.76
CA ASP A 83 21.35 -17.26 2.57
C ASP A 83 22.39 -16.26 2.06
N VAL A 84 23.67 -16.56 2.28
CA VAL A 84 24.85 -15.86 1.72
C VAL A 84 25.02 -16.13 0.21
N GLY A 85 23.90 -16.10 -0.53
CA GLY A 85 23.84 -16.26 -1.98
C GLY A 85 23.78 -14.92 -2.71
N PRO A 86 23.91 -14.91 -4.05
CA PRO A 86 23.81 -13.69 -4.85
C PRO A 86 22.46 -12.99 -4.63
N LEU A 87 22.47 -11.65 -4.66
CA LEU A 87 21.31 -10.76 -4.52
C LEU A 87 20.04 -11.31 -5.18
N LYS A 88 19.19 -11.99 -4.39
CA LYS A 88 17.96 -12.59 -4.91
C LYS A 88 16.87 -11.53 -4.92
N ARG A 89 16.88 -10.67 -5.94
CA ARG A 89 15.81 -9.71 -6.19
C ARG A 89 14.50 -10.46 -6.43
N GLN A 90 13.57 -10.34 -5.49
CA GLN A 90 12.23 -10.95 -5.55
C GLN A 90 11.18 -9.84 -5.53
N ASN A 91 9.97 -10.10 -6.02
CA ASN A 91 8.93 -9.10 -5.89
C ASN A 91 8.51 -8.97 -4.42
N TYR A 92 8.06 -7.79 -3.99
CA TYR A 92 7.59 -7.61 -2.61
C TYR A 92 6.52 -8.64 -2.21
N LYS A 93 5.55 -8.92 -3.10
CA LYS A 93 4.47 -9.89 -2.85
C LYS A 93 4.96 -11.34 -2.60
N ASP A 94 6.16 -11.68 -3.07
CA ASP A 94 6.76 -13.00 -2.88
C ASP A 94 7.53 -13.07 -1.54
N VAL A 95 7.77 -11.92 -0.92
CA VAL A 95 8.63 -11.77 0.27
C VAL A 95 7.83 -11.48 1.53
N ILE A 96 6.73 -10.73 1.44
CA ILE A 96 5.90 -10.35 2.59
C ILE A 96 4.41 -10.46 2.23
N LYS A 97 3.64 -11.07 3.13
CA LYS A 97 2.18 -11.15 3.00
C LYS A 97 1.54 -9.84 3.46
N VAL A 98 0.76 -9.19 2.59
CA VAL A 98 0.04 -7.97 2.94
C VAL A 98 -1.45 -8.28 3.06
N VAL A 99 -2.01 -7.95 4.21
CA VAL A 99 -3.45 -8.10 4.50
C VAL A 99 -4.05 -6.72 4.71
N PHE A 100 -5.09 -6.38 3.95
CA PHE A 100 -5.82 -5.12 4.13
C PHE A 100 -7.04 -5.31 5.04
N ALA A 101 -6.94 -4.88 6.30
CA ALA A 101 -8.03 -4.82 7.25
C ALA A 101 -8.84 -3.53 7.05
N ILE A 102 -9.84 -3.59 6.18
CA ILE A 102 -10.72 -2.45 5.84
C ILE A 102 -12.10 -2.69 6.43
N LYS A 103 -12.66 -1.68 7.09
CA LYS A 103 -14.04 -1.74 7.63
C LYS A 103 -15.02 -2.13 6.51
N GLY A 104 -15.95 -3.03 6.85
CA GLY A 104 -17.00 -3.51 5.95
C GLY A 104 -17.80 -2.38 5.28
N GLY A 105 -18.05 -2.52 3.96
CA GLY A 105 -18.83 -1.60 3.16
C GLY A 105 -18.07 -0.37 2.62
N GLY A 106 -18.63 0.27 1.58
CA GLY A 106 -18.10 1.50 1.00
C GLY A 106 -16.95 1.30 -0.01
N SER A 107 -16.52 2.41 -0.65
CA SER A 107 -15.56 2.39 -1.76
C SER A 107 -14.17 1.88 -1.37
N ASN A 108 -13.73 2.08 -0.12
CA ASN A 108 -12.44 1.57 0.36
C ASN A 108 -12.37 0.05 0.25
N LEU A 109 -13.39 -0.66 0.76
CA LEU A 109 -13.41 -2.11 0.70
C LEU A 109 -13.52 -2.56 -0.75
N THR A 110 -14.43 -1.98 -1.52
CA THR A 110 -14.66 -2.33 -2.93
C THR A 110 -13.38 -2.22 -3.77
N GLU A 111 -12.66 -1.10 -3.70
CA GLU A 111 -11.49 -0.90 -4.56
C GLU A 111 -10.30 -1.77 -4.17
N PHE A 112 -10.08 -2.02 -2.88
CA PHE A 112 -9.01 -2.92 -2.44
C PHE A 112 -9.35 -4.39 -2.70
N GLN A 113 -10.60 -4.81 -2.55
CA GLN A 113 -11.02 -6.17 -2.89
C GLN A 113 -10.79 -6.49 -4.36
N LYS A 114 -11.13 -5.58 -5.29
CA LYS A 114 -10.89 -5.76 -6.73
C LYS A 114 -9.43 -6.11 -7.10
N ARG A 115 -8.46 -5.77 -6.24
CA ARG A 115 -7.02 -5.91 -6.55
C ARG A 115 -6.32 -6.99 -5.75
N PHE A 116 -6.84 -7.33 -4.57
CA PHE A 116 -6.14 -8.15 -3.59
C PHE A 116 -6.94 -9.35 -3.09
N VAL A 117 -8.16 -9.55 -3.60
CA VAL A 117 -9.01 -10.74 -3.40
C VAL A 117 -9.37 -11.30 -4.76
#